data_AF-A0A949GSA9-F1
#
_entry.id   AF-A0A949GSA9-F1
#
_cell.length_a   1.000
_cell.length_b   1.000
_cell.length_c   1.000
_cell.angle_alpha   90.00
_cell.angle_beta   90.00
_cell.angle_gamma   90.00
#
_symmetry.space_group_name_H-M   'P 1'
#
loop_
_entity.id
_entity.type
_entity.pdbx_description
1 polymer ?
#
loop_
_entity_poly.entity_id
_entity_poly.type
_entity_poly.pdbx_seq_one_letter_code
_entity_poly.pdbx_strand_id
1 'polypeptide(L)'
;MSENRAPERYFYHSFPRRPQTQGHGHGLTILELIRDFGFLMTPEIARWQYSHADGTPPRRQSMVQRRISFTELAPDELAGHAKDFGPFALEFDIDSLKRLGAIPVFYVPQAGEGRDAGGLGGTLMIHLIDAMRLTDRIAQMEAILAGAPSDRVRQGITIPVDAGPVLFDLDVKEARETLRAISLGLAPARQLAAFLEGGLNYFYPADGRNNAALQYYRQREWRVAGNVAVCDEEMMHVPSAALIDRLLVLDADFLTGRFLLPVKSPPTHPFTACLRSASSIGAGCFTNSTASVLSIGYGA
;
A
#
# COMPACT_ATOMS: atom_id res chain seq x y z
N MET A 1 -43.01 19.68 7.69
CA MET A 1 -41.88 18.87 8.20
C MET A 1 -40.98 18.59 7.01
N SER A 2 -39.89 19.34 6.86
CA SER A 2 -38.87 19.02 5.86
C SER A 2 -38.16 17.75 6.32
N GLU A 3 -38.19 16.69 5.51
CA GLU A 3 -37.40 15.50 5.76
C GLU A 3 -35.94 15.92 5.90
N ASN A 4 -35.36 15.64 7.07
CA ASN A 4 -33.96 15.89 7.34
C ASN A 4 -33.13 14.83 6.60
N ARG A 5 -33.02 14.98 5.27
CA ARG A 5 -32.22 14.10 4.44
C ARG A 5 -30.76 14.37 4.79
N ALA A 6 -30.04 13.33 5.21
CA ALA A 6 -28.61 13.45 5.44
C ALA A 6 -27.94 14.08 4.22
N PRO A 7 -26.96 14.99 4.40
CA PRO A 7 -26.27 15.62 3.29
C PRO A 7 -25.64 14.54 2.41
N GLU A 8 -25.70 14.74 1.10
CA GLU A 8 -25.09 13.84 0.14
C GLU A 8 -23.56 13.88 0.31
N ARG A 9 -22.91 12.71 0.25
CA ARG A 9 -21.47 12.57 0.47
C ARG A 9 -20.84 11.70 -0.60
N TYR A 10 -19.68 12.12 -1.06
CA TYR A 10 -18.91 11.46 -2.11
C TYR A 10 -17.46 11.31 -1.68
N PHE A 11 -16.72 10.48 -2.41
CA PHE A 11 -15.30 10.28 -2.20
C PHE A 11 -14.49 11.02 -3.24
N TYR A 12 -13.50 11.78 -2.79
CA TYR A 12 -12.68 12.60 -3.67
C TYR A 12 -11.21 12.17 -3.65
N HIS A 13 -10.64 11.97 -4.84
CA HIS A 13 -9.20 11.84 -5.04
C HIS A 13 -8.64 13.17 -5.57
N SER A 14 -7.90 13.90 -4.73
CA SER A 14 -7.43 15.26 -5.00
C SER A 14 -5.97 15.30 -5.47
N PHE A 15 -5.66 16.17 -6.44
CA PHE A 15 -4.31 16.37 -7.00
C PHE A 15 -4.16 17.75 -7.68
N PRO A 16 -2.92 18.20 -7.97
CA PRO A 16 -1.68 17.85 -7.27
C PRO A 16 -1.69 18.39 -5.83
N ARG A 17 -1.11 17.65 -4.88
CA ARG A 17 -1.04 18.06 -3.46
C ARG A 17 -0.17 19.30 -3.19
N ARG A 18 0.60 19.77 -4.19
CA ARG A 18 1.49 20.94 -4.07
C ARG A 18 0.96 22.09 -4.95
N PRO A 19 -0.11 22.80 -4.51
CA PRO A 19 -0.75 23.82 -5.33
C PRO A 19 0.12 25.06 -5.59
N GLN A 20 1.12 25.34 -4.74
CA GLN A 20 1.82 26.64 -4.76
C GLN A 20 2.90 26.78 -5.84
N THR A 21 3.37 25.70 -6.46
CA THR A 21 4.46 25.76 -7.47
C THR A 21 4.07 25.28 -8.86
N GLN A 22 2.94 24.60 -8.98
CA GLN A 22 2.56 23.83 -10.17
C GLN A 22 1.22 24.40 -10.67
N GLY A 23 1.24 25.30 -11.66
CA GLY A 23 0.01 25.93 -12.19
C GLY A 23 -1.02 24.92 -12.74
N HIS A 24 -2.21 25.38 -13.15
CA HIS A 24 -3.31 24.51 -13.61
C HIS A 24 -2.91 23.48 -14.69
N GLY A 25 -1.95 23.84 -15.57
CA GLY A 25 -1.44 22.92 -16.59
C GLY A 25 -0.86 21.62 -16.02
N HIS A 26 -0.23 21.66 -14.84
CA HIS A 26 0.30 20.45 -14.20
C HIS A 26 -0.81 19.49 -13.77
N GLY A 27 -1.90 20.02 -13.20
CA GLY A 27 -3.06 19.20 -12.84
C GLY A 27 -3.75 18.58 -14.05
N LEU A 28 -3.85 19.31 -15.16
CA LEU A 28 -4.35 18.77 -16.43
C LEU A 28 -3.47 17.63 -16.96
N THR A 29 -2.14 17.76 -16.91
CA THR A 29 -1.23 16.68 -17.30
C THR A 29 -1.38 15.45 -16.40
N ILE A 30 -1.57 15.62 -15.08
CA ILE A 30 -1.87 14.49 -14.18
C ILE A 30 -3.19 13.82 -14.58
N LEU A 31 -4.24 14.60 -14.85
CA LEU A 31 -5.53 14.06 -15.28
C LEU A 31 -5.42 13.27 -16.60
N GLU A 32 -4.65 13.77 -17.56
CA GLU A 32 -4.33 13.04 -18.79
C GLU A 32 -3.62 11.72 -18.51
N LEU A 33 -2.64 11.70 -17.60
CA LEU A 33 -1.94 10.48 -17.21
C LEU A 33 -2.88 9.48 -16.51
N ILE A 34 -3.79 9.96 -15.65
CA ILE A 34 -4.80 9.10 -15.00
C ILE A 34 -5.72 8.48 -16.05
N ARG A 35 -6.14 9.25 -17.06
CA ARG A 35 -6.97 8.73 -18.16
C ARG A 35 -6.21 7.67 -18.98
N ASP A 36 -4.95 7.93 -19.32
CA ASP A 36 -4.18 7.10 -20.25
C ASP A 36 -3.63 5.83 -19.59
N PHE A 37 -3.27 5.89 -18.30
CA PHE A 37 -2.55 4.82 -17.59
C PHE A 37 -3.24 4.34 -16.31
N GLY A 38 -4.35 4.97 -15.91
CA GLY A 38 -4.98 4.71 -14.63
C GLY A 38 -4.29 5.43 -13.47
N PHE A 39 -4.70 5.09 -12.25
CA PHE A 39 -4.15 5.71 -11.05
C PHE A 39 -2.73 5.26 -10.74
N LEU A 40 -1.92 6.23 -10.32
CA LEU A 40 -0.57 5.97 -9.83
C LEU A 40 -0.60 5.70 -8.33
N MET A 41 -0.09 4.53 -7.92
CA MET A 41 0.13 4.21 -6.51
C MET A 41 1.31 5.00 -5.97
N THR A 42 1.02 6.08 -5.25
CA THR A 42 2.06 6.95 -4.70
C THR A 42 2.73 6.29 -3.50
N PRO A 43 4.08 6.26 -3.45
CA PRO A 43 4.79 5.72 -2.30
C PRO A 43 4.84 6.75 -1.15
N GLU A 44 4.72 6.26 0.09
CA GLU A 44 4.83 7.06 1.31
C GLU A 44 5.56 6.26 2.40
N ILE A 45 6.45 6.90 3.17
CA ILE A 45 7.15 6.23 4.27
C ILE A 45 6.32 6.37 5.55
N ALA A 46 5.67 5.29 5.97
CA ALA A 46 5.09 5.21 7.31
C ALA A 46 6.19 4.83 8.31
N ARG A 47 6.26 5.56 9.41
CA ARG A 47 7.22 5.34 10.50
C ARG A 47 6.46 4.93 11.75
N TRP A 48 6.87 3.82 12.33
CA TRP A 48 6.31 3.25 13.55
C TRP A 48 7.40 3.18 14.60
N GLN A 49 7.02 3.45 15.86
CA GLN A 49 7.91 3.31 17.00
C GLN A 49 7.13 2.82 18.21
N TYR A 50 7.80 2.08 19.08
CA TYR A 50 7.33 1.83 20.45
C TYR A 50 8.50 1.88 21.42
N SER A 51 8.19 2.28 22.65
CA SER A 51 9.14 2.30 23.77
C SER A 51 9.11 0.96 24.49
N HIS A 52 10.27 0.35 24.72
CA HIS A 52 10.34 -0.88 25.50
C HIS A 52 10.12 -0.59 26.99
N ALA A 53 9.46 -1.52 27.69
CA ALA A 53 9.19 -1.39 29.13
C ALA A 53 10.46 -1.42 29.99
N ASP A 54 11.48 -2.13 29.53
CA ASP A 54 12.78 -2.33 30.17
C ASP A 54 13.74 -1.14 30.03
N GLY A 55 13.35 -0.09 29.29
CA GLY A 55 14.17 1.10 29.07
C GLY A 55 15.19 0.96 27.94
N THR A 56 15.20 -0.13 27.16
CA THR A 56 16.02 -0.18 25.94
C THR A 56 15.55 0.87 24.93
N PRO A 57 16.44 1.35 24.04
CA PRO A 57 16.10 2.37 23.05
C PRO A 57 14.82 1.99 22.27
N PRO A 58 13.93 2.97 21.97
CA PRO A 58 12.71 2.70 21.22
C PRO A 58 13.00 1.99 19.91
N ARG A 59 12.29 0.90 19.65
CA ARG A 59 12.40 0.21 18.38
C ARG A 59 11.68 1.03 17.33
N ARG A 60 12.37 1.35 16.25
CA ARG A 60 11.84 2.11 15.11
C ARG A 60 11.78 1.20 13.89
N GLN A 61 10.65 1.25 13.19
CA GLN A 61 10.47 0.58 11.92
C GLN A 61 9.87 1.56 10.92
N SER A 62 10.38 1.53 9.70
CA SER A 62 9.76 2.22 8.57
C SER A 62 9.31 1.21 7.54
N MET A 63 8.17 1.49 6.91
CA MET A 63 7.67 0.74 5.78
C MET A 63 7.26 1.70 4.67
N VAL A 64 7.46 1.27 3.43
CA VAL A 64 6.96 2.00 2.26
C VAL A 64 5.53 1.54 2.02
N GLN A 65 4.60 2.47 2.13
CA GLN A 65 3.21 2.29 1.73
C GLN A 65 3.04 2.74 0.29
N ARG A 66 2.32 1.97 -0.53
CA ARG A 66 1.93 2.35 -1.89
C ARG A 66 0.42 2.43 -1.93
N ARG A 67 -0.11 3.60 -2.24
CA ARG A 67 -1.55 3.82 -2.13
C ARG A 67 -2.08 4.91 -3.05
N ILE A 68 -3.39 4.83 -3.27
CA ILE A 68 -4.24 5.92 -3.71
C ILE A 68 -5.22 6.20 -2.58
N SER A 69 -5.42 7.47 -2.26
CA SER A 69 -6.29 7.90 -1.16
C SER A 69 -7.51 8.64 -1.69
N PHE A 70 -8.65 8.42 -1.04
CA PHE A 70 -9.93 9.05 -1.30
C PHE A 70 -10.50 9.59 0.01
N THR A 71 -11.01 10.81 0.01
CA THR A 71 -11.57 11.45 1.22
C THR A 71 -13.07 11.60 1.06
N GLU A 72 -13.85 11.14 2.04
CA GLU A 72 -15.30 11.33 2.04
C GLU A 72 -15.65 12.77 2.45
N LEU A 73 -16.24 13.53 1.53
CA LEU A 73 -16.61 14.93 1.74
C LEU A 73 -18.06 15.17 1.33
N ALA A 74 -18.72 16.12 2.00
CA ALA A 74 -19.89 16.78 1.44
C ALA A 74 -19.44 17.84 0.41
N PRO A 75 -20.27 18.17 -0.59
CA PRO A 75 -19.89 19.12 -1.65
C PRO A 75 -19.43 20.50 -1.14
N ASP A 76 -19.97 20.97 -0.02
CA ASP A 76 -19.60 22.25 0.60
C ASP A 76 -18.22 22.21 1.30
N GLU A 77 -17.70 21.02 1.63
CA GLU A 77 -16.36 20.83 2.20
C GLU A 77 -15.25 20.89 1.12
N LEU A 78 -15.60 20.70 -0.16
CA LEU A 78 -14.64 20.51 -1.26
C LEU A 78 -13.74 21.75 -1.48
N ALA A 79 -14.31 22.95 -1.43
CA ALA A 79 -13.55 24.19 -1.62
C ALA A 79 -12.51 24.41 -0.49
N GLY A 80 -12.81 23.94 0.73
CA GLY A 80 -11.85 23.94 1.84
C GLY A 80 -10.75 22.91 1.61
N HIS A 81 -11.14 21.69 1.26
CA HIS A 81 -10.21 20.58 1.00
C HIS A 81 -9.23 20.89 -0.15
N ALA A 82 -9.68 21.56 -1.21
CA ALA A 82 -8.86 21.92 -2.36
C ALA A 82 -7.67 22.84 -2.00
N LYS A 83 -7.76 23.60 -0.90
CA LYS A 83 -6.66 24.47 -0.42
C LYS A 83 -5.45 23.67 0.05
N ASP A 84 -5.70 22.49 0.64
CA ASP A 84 -4.66 21.64 1.21
C ASP A 84 -4.21 20.52 0.25
N PHE A 85 -5.12 20.03 -0.58
CA PHE A 85 -4.91 18.83 -1.39
C PHE A 85 -4.85 19.07 -2.91
N GLY A 86 -5.09 20.30 -3.36
CA GLY A 86 -5.00 20.70 -4.77
C GLY A 86 -6.35 21.04 -5.40
N PRO A 87 -6.35 21.79 -6.50
CA PRO A 87 -7.56 22.31 -7.12
C PRO A 87 -8.32 21.29 -7.99
N PHE A 88 -7.73 20.15 -8.32
CA PHE A 88 -8.42 19.08 -9.06
C PHE A 88 -8.82 17.96 -8.11
N ALA A 89 -10.03 17.44 -8.29
CA ALA A 89 -10.49 16.25 -7.61
C ALA A 89 -11.33 15.39 -8.56
N LEU A 90 -11.18 14.07 -8.45
CA LEU A 90 -12.08 13.10 -9.09
C LEU A 90 -13.06 12.59 -8.04
N GLU A 91 -14.34 12.63 -8.38
CA GLU A 91 -15.45 12.21 -7.53
C GLU A 91 -15.84 10.75 -7.79
N PHE A 92 -16.14 10.03 -6.71
CA PHE A 92 -16.57 8.63 -6.73
C PHE A 92 -17.73 8.41 -5.77
N ASP A 93 -18.69 7.60 -6.20
CA ASP A 93 -19.64 6.97 -5.29
C ASP A 93 -18.99 5.79 -4.54
N ILE A 94 -19.63 5.38 -3.44
CA ILE A 94 -19.11 4.31 -2.58
C ILE A 94 -19.03 2.96 -3.28
N ASP A 95 -19.94 2.65 -4.21
CA ASP A 95 -19.98 1.35 -4.88
C ASP A 95 -18.90 1.26 -5.96
N SER A 96 -18.62 2.37 -6.65
CA SER A 96 -17.46 2.54 -7.51
C SER A 96 -16.15 2.31 -6.73
N LEU A 97 -16.00 2.91 -5.55
CA LEU A 97 -14.83 2.69 -4.69
C LEU A 97 -14.68 1.24 -4.22
N LYS A 98 -15.78 0.59 -3.78
CA LYS A 98 -15.75 -0.82 -3.38
C LYS A 98 -15.31 -1.72 -4.55
N ARG A 99 -15.77 -1.45 -5.77
CA ARG A 99 -15.36 -2.18 -6.98
C ARG A 99 -13.90 -1.96 -7.33
N LEU A 100 -13.34 -0.79 -7.03
CA LEU A 100 -11.91 -0.52 -7.13
C LEU A 100 -11.08 -1.21 -6.03
N GLY A 101 -11.72 -1.87 -5.06
CA GLY A 101 -11.05 -2.51 -3.93
C GLY A 101 -10.65 -1.52 -2.84
N ALA A 102 -11.29 -0.36 -2.77
CA ALA A 102 -10.98 0.61 -1.73
C ALA A 102 -11.48 0.15 -0.35
N ILE A 103 -10.67 0.34 0.68
CA ILE A 103 -10.97 -0.04 2.07
C ILE A 103 -10.74 1.18 2.98
N PRO A 104 -11.58 1.39 4.01
CA PRO A 104 -11.35 2.41 5.04
C PRO A 104 -9.97 2.32 5.68
N VAL A 105 -9.36 3.47 5.95
CA VAL A 105 -8.08 3.57 6.65
C VAL A 105 -8.25 3.33 8.15
N PHE A 106 -7.35 2.54 8.72
CA PHE A 106 -7.23 2.33 10.16
C PHE A 106 -6.22 3.34 10.72
N TYR A 107 -6.71 4.41 11.32
CA TYR A 107 -5.86 5.34 12.06
C TYR A 107 -5.43 4.74 13.39
N VAL A 108 -4.12 4.61 13.57
CA VAL A 108 -3.50 3.99 14.74
C VAL A 108 -2.82 5.07 15.57
N PRO A 109 -3.20 5.24 16.86
CA PRO A 109 -2.49 6.13 17.75
C PRO A 109 -1.04 5.65 17.94
N GLN A 110 -0.12 6.60 17.93
CA GLN A 110 1.26 6.41 18.32
C GLN A 110 1.44 6.83 19.78
N ALA A 111 2.33 6.15 20.49
CA ALA A 111 2.68 6.54 21.84
C ALA A 111 3.20 7.98 21.83
N GLY A 112 2.72 8.79 22.77
CA GLY A 112 3.50 9.93 23.24
C GLY A 112 4.80 9.47 23.91
N GLU A 113 5.59 10.38 24.46
CA GLU A 113 6.84 10.02 25.15
C GLU A 113 6.64 9.20 26.45
N GLY A 114 5.38 8.94 26.86
CA GLY A 114 5.01 8.23 28.07
C GLY A 114 4.98 6.69 27.95
N ARG A 115 4.98 6.01 29.11
CA ARG A 115 4.84 4.55 29.26
C ARG A 115 3.39 4.11 29.46
N ASP A 116 2.42 4.88 28.97
CA ASP A 116 1.01 4.57 29.12
C ASP A 116 0.52 3.58 28.04
N ALA A 117 -0.74 3.18 28.12
CA ALA A 117 -1.37 2.34 27.12
C ALA A 117 -1.45 2.99 25.72
N GLY A 118 -1.10 4.27 25.58
CA GLY A 118 -1.04 4.98 24.31
C GLY A 118 -0.03 4.39 23.34
N GLY A 119 0.96 3.63 23.81
CA GLY A 119 1.91 2.91 22.95
C GLY A 119 1.41 1.63 22.31
N LEU A 120 0.21 1.14 22.67
CA LEU A 120 -0.32 -0.13 22.17
C LEU A 120 -0.41 -0.17 20.64
N GLY A 121 -0.80 0.94 20.01
CA GLY A 121 -0.90 1.04 18.55
C GLY A 121 0.44 0.86 17.86
N GLY A 122 1.48 1.56 18.33
CA GLY A 122 2.85 1.40 17.81
C GLY A 122 3.40 -0.03 17.98
N THR A 123 3.14 -0.65 19.14
CA THR A 123 3.52 -2.03 19.44
C THR A 123 2.84 -3.03 18.50
N LEU A 124 1.52 -2.92 18.33
CA LEU A 124 0.76 -3.75 17.40
C LEU A 124 1.34 -3.68 15.98
N MET A 125 1.59 -2.47 15.49
CA MET A 125 2.08 -2.27 14.12
C MET A 125 3.48 -2.84 13.92
N ILE A 126 4.39 -2.68 14.90
CA ILE A 126 5.73 -3.28 14.81
C ILE A 126 5.65 -4.81 14.82
N HIS A 127 4.75 -5.41 15.61
CA HIS A 127 4.57 -6.86 15.58
C HIS A 127 3.97 -7.36 14.26
N LEU A 128 3.05 -6.62 13.64
CA LEU A 128 2.56 -6.96 12.30
C LEU A 128 3.67 -6.86 11.23
N ILE A 129 4.54 -5.85 11.33
CA ILE A 129 5.72 -5.73 10.46
C ILE A 129 6.69 -6.90 10.68
N ASP A 130 6.89 -7.34 11.91
CA ASP A 130 7.72 -8.50 12.22
C ASP A 130 7.13 -9.80 11.70
N ALA A 131 5.81 -9.98 11.84
CA ALA A 131 5.10 -11.11 11.27
C ALA A 131 5.27 -11.14 9.75
N MET A 132 5.08 -9.99 9.07
CA MET A 132 5.32 -9.86 7.63
C MET A 132 6.74 -10.29 7.25
N ARG A 133 7.76 -9.80 7.97
CA ARG A 133 9.17 -10.15 7.71
C ARG A 133 9.50 -11.60 8.00
N LEU A 134 8.91 -12.18 9.05
CA LEU A 134 9.07 -13.60 9.36
C LEU A 134 8.52 -14.44 8.21
N THR A 135 7.32 -14.13 7.75
CA THR A 135 6.67 -14.84 6.67
C THR A 135 7.39 -14.67 5.33
N ASP A 136 7.91 -13.49 5.04
CA ASP A 136 8.78 -13.23 3.89
C ASP A 136 10.06 -14.09 3.93
N ARG A 137 10.71 -14.21 5.09
CA ARG A 137 11.88 -15.10 5.26
C ARG A 137 11.54 -16.57 5.05
N ILE A 138 10.37 -17.02 5.52
CA ILE A 138 9.90 -18.39 5.26
C ILE A 138 9.74 -18.59 3.76
N ALA A 139 9.09 -17.65 3.06
CA ALA A 139 8.91 -17.72 1.61
C ALA A 139 10.24 -17.75 0.84
N GLN A 140 11.23 -16.94 1.26
CA GLN A 140 12.58 -16.97 0.70
C GLN A 140 13.25 -18.33 0.92
N MET A 141 13.12 -18.90 2.13
CA MET A 141 13.68 -20.21 2.46
C MET A 141 13.05 -21.32 1.60
N GLU A 142 11.73 -21.30 1.42
CA GLU A 142 11.02 -22.22 0.53
C GLU A 142 11.58 -22.15 -0.91
N ALA A 143 11.79 -20.94 -1.43
CA ALA A 143 12.35 -20.74 -2.77
C ALA A 143 13.80 -21.25 -2.91
N ILE A 144 14.65 -21.00 -1.91
CA ILE A 144 16.04 -21.48 -1.87
C ILE A 144 16.07 -23.01 -1.83
N LEU A 145 15.28 -23.61 -0.94
CA LEU A 145 15.20 -25.07 -0.82
C LEU A 145 14.61 -25.71 -2.07
N ALA A 146 13.69 -25.07 -2.78
CA ALA A 146 13.16 -25.57 -4.05
C ALA A 146 14.23 -25.63 -5.16
N GLY A 147 15.18 -24.70 -5.18
CA GLY A 147 16.28 -24.64 -6.16
C GLY A 147 17.57 -25.37 -5.75
N ALA A 148 17.61 -25.96 -4.55
CA ALA A 148 18.83 -26.57 -4.01
C ALA A 148 19.22 -27.87 -4.76
N PRO A 149 20.44 -27.95 -5.34
CA PRO A 149 20.91 -29.13 -6.08
C PRO A 149 21.50 -30.24 -5.17
N SER A 150 21.73 -29.93 -3.89
CA SER A 150 22.45 -30.79 -2.93
C SER A 150 21.68 -30.96 -1.63
N ASP A 151 22.05 -31.97 -0.85
CA ASP A 151 21.46 -32.25 0.48
C ASP A 151 21.78 -31.18 1.53
N ARG A 152 22.79 -30.34 1.28
CA ARG A 152 23.15 -29.19 2.12
C ARG A 152 23.21 -27.92 1.32
N VAL A 153 22.77 -26.81 1.92
CA VAL A 153 22.89 -25.46 1.36
C VAL A 153 23.40 -24.52 2.43
N ARG A 154 24.44 -23.74 2.09
CA ARG A 154 24.91 -22.64 2.92
C ARG A 154 24.23 -21.35 2.45
N GLN A 155 23.33 -20.82 3.26
CA GLN A 155 22.53 -19.65 2.92
C GLN A 155 22.86 -18.46 3.82
N GLY A 156 23.12 -17.31 3.22
CA GLY A 156 23.12 -16.04 3.93
C GLY A 156 21.71 -15.50 4.08
N ILE A 157 21.28 -15.27 5.32
CA ILE A 157 20.07 -14.51 5.62
C ILE A 157 20.52 -13.11 6.04
N THR A 158 20.13 -12.11 5.25
CA THR A 158 20.31 -10.72 5.64
C THR A 158 19.30 -10.38 6.73
N ILE A 159 19.78 -10.21 7.96
CA ILE A 159 18.97 -9.65 9.04
C ILE A 159 19.03 -8.13 8.88
N PRO A 160 17.89 -7.41 8.92
CA PRO A 160 17.86 -5.96 8.83
C PRO A 160 18.31 -5.33 10.15
N VAL A 161 19.59 -5.49 10.48
CA VAL A 161 20.36 -4.77 11.50
C VAL A 161 21.82 -4.87 11.05
N ASP A 162 22.66 -3.88 11.34
CA ASP A 162 24.05 -3.65 10.88
C ASP A 162 25.09 -4.81 11.02
N ALA A 163 24.65 -6.03 11.28
CA ALA A 163 25.44 -7.24 11.48
C ALA A 163 25.88 -7.95 10.18
N GLY A 164 25.50 -7.45 9.00
CA GLY A 164 25.74 -8.15 7.72
C GLY A 164 24.94 -9.45 7.58
N PRO A 165 25.16 -10.23 6.51
CA PRO A 165 24.45 -11.49 6.31
C PRO A 165 24.90 -12.53 7.35
N VAL A 166 23.95 -13.14 8.06
CA VAL A 166 24.22 -14.30 8.92
C VAL A 166 24.14 -15.55 8.06
N LEU A 167 25.23 -16.32 7.99
CA LEU A 167 25.29 -17.55 7.21
C LEU A 167 24.80 -18.73 8.05
N PHE A 168 23.85 -19.48 7.50
CA PHE A 168 23.35 -20.74 8.05
C PHE A 168 23.75 -21.89 7.12
N ASP A 169 24.14 -23.03 7.70
CA ASP A 169 24.36 -24.28 6.97
C ASP A 169 23.15 -25.17 7.25
N LEU A 170 22.39 -25.46 6.20
CA LEU A 170 21.08 -26.10 6.30
C LEU A 170 21.15 -27.48 5.65
N ASP A 171 20.70 -28.49 6.38
CA ASP A 171 20.28 -29.76 5.78
C ASP A 171 18.95 -29.53 5.05
N VAL A 172 18.95 -29.75 3.74
CA VAL A 172 17.81 -29.42 2.86
C VAL A 172 16.60 -30.27 3.19
N LYS A 173 16.80 -31.55 3.55
CA LYS A 173 15.70 -32.46 3.86
C LYS A 173 15.06 -32.07 5.18
N GLU A 174 15.86 -31.86 6.22
CA GLU A 174 15.37 -31.44 7.55
C GLU A 174 14.69 -30.08 7.50
N ALA A 175 15.25 -29.11 6.76
CA ALA A 175 14.66 -27.80 6.60
C ALA A 175 13.29 -27.88 5.89
N ARG A 176 13.16 -28.68 4.83
CA ARG A 176 11.88 -28.87 4.12
C ARG A 176 10.82 -29.49 5.02
N GLU A 177 11.15 -30.54 5.78
CA GLU A 177 10.18 -31.17 6.69
C GLU A 177 9.78 -30.22 7.83
N THR A 178 10.72 -29.43 8.35
CA THR A 178 10.44 -28.41 9.37
C THR A 178 9.48 -27.34 8.84
N LEU A 179 9.75 -26.79 7.66
CA LEU A 179 8.87 -25.80 7.04
C LEU A 179 7.50 -26.39 6.72
N ARG A 180 7.45 -27.64 6.25
CA ARG A 180 6.18 -28.34 6.01
C ARG A 180 5.37 -28.49 7.29
N ALA A 181 6.00 -28.84 8.40
CA ALA A 181 5.34 -28.98 9.69
C ALA A 181 4.79 -27.64 10.20
N ILE A 182 5.56 -26.56 10.09
CA ILE A 182 5.15 -25.21 10.51
C ILE A 182 4.04 -24.65 9.61
N SER A 183 4.10 -24.90 8.31
CA SER A 183 3.14 -24.40 7.33
C SER A 183 1.88 -25.27 7.19
N LEU A 184 1.75 -26.35 7.98
CA LEU A 184 0.61 -27.26 7.85
C LEU A 184 -0.70 -26.56 8.20
N GLY A 185 -1.60 -26.48 7.22
CA GLY A 185 -2.91 -25.82 7.36
C GLY A 185 -2.88 -24.29 7.23
N LEU A 186 -1.74 -23.71 6.86
CA LEU A 186 -1.60 -22.29 6.58
C LEU A 186 -1.62 -22.01 5.08
N ALA A 187 -1.95 -20.77 4.69
CA ALA A 187 -1.73 -20.32 3.32
C ALA A 187 -0.22 -20.29 3.00
N PRO A 188 0.18 -20.43 1.73
CA PRO A 188 1.59 -20.36 1.33
C PRO A 188 2.27 -19.11 1.89
N ALA A 189 3.51 -19.25 2.38
CA ALA A 189 4.21 -18.16 3.04
C ALA A 189 4.31 -16.92 2.14
N ARG A 190 4.58 -17.11 0.84
CA ARG A 190 4.60 -16.00 -0.13
C ARG A 190 3.28 -15.23 -0.18
N GLN A 191 2.14 -15.92 -0.13
CA GLN A 191 0.82 -15.30 -0.17
C GLN A 191 0.54 -14.54 1.13
N LEU A 192 0.87 -15.12 2.28
CA LEU A 192 0.74 -14.47 3.58
C LEU A 192 1.62 -13.22 3.69
N ALA A 193 2.87 -13.26 3.18
CA ALA A 193 3.76 -12.12 3.17
C ALA A 193 3.18 -10.96 2.34
N ALA A 194 2.71 -11.25 1.12
CA ALA A 194 2.07 -10.26 0.25
C ALA A 194 0.80 -9.70 0.90
N PHE A 195 -0.04 -10.54 1.51
CA PHE A 195 -1.24 -10.11 2.21
C PHE A 195 -0.92 -9.19 3.40
N LEU A 196 0.09 -9.51 4.20
CA LEU A 196 0.51 -8.68 5.31
C LEU A 196 1.10 -7.35 4.82
N GLU A 197 1.93 -7.37 3.79
CA GLU A 197 2.46 -6.15 3.17
C GLU A 197 1.33 -5.26 2.64
N GLY A 198 0.41 -5.82 1.85
CA GLY A 198 -0.76 -5.12 1.34
C GLY A 198 -1.66 -4.60 2.46
N GLY A 199 -1.97 -5.43 3.46
CA GLY A 199 -2.80 -5.08 4.61
C GLY A 199 -2.22 -3.92 5.43
N LEU A 200 -0.90 -3.91 5.64
CA LEU A 200 -0.19 -2.84 6.37
C LEU A 200 -0.33 -1.46 5.69
N ASN A 201 -0.71 -1.37 4.41
CA ASN A 201 -0.96 -0.09 3.73
C ASN A 201 -2.24 0.64 4.21
N TYR A 202 -3.17 -0.10 4.82
CA TYR A 202 -4.41 0.46 5.35
C TYR A 202 -4.25 1.08 6.73
N PHE A 203 -3.14 0.84 7.43
CA PHE A 203 -2.88 1.42 8.74
C PHE A 203 -2.11 2.73 8.60
N TYR A 204 -2.52 3.78 9.32
CA TYR A 204 -1.86 5.07 9.25
C TYR A 204 -1.66 5.68 10.63
N PRO A 205 -0.50 6.28 10.94
CA PRO A 205 -0.30 6.93 12.23
C PRO A 205 -1.24 8.14 12.38
N ALA A 206 -1.92 8.23 13.53
CA ALA A 206 -2.90 9.28 13.80
C ALA A 206 -2.28 10.57 14.37
N ASP A 207 -1.07 10.54 14.93
CA ASP A 207 -0.52 11.65 15.73
C ASP A 207 0.45 12.56 14.95
N GLY A 208 0.02 13.01 13.78
CA GLY A 208 0.74 14.01 12.98
C GLY A 208 0.56 15.45 13.48
N ARG A 209 1.25 16.41 12.84
CA ARG A 209 1.43 17.84 13.22
C ARG A 209 0.18 18.69 13.56
N ASN A 210 -1.04 18.14 13.49
CA ASN A 210 -2.27 18.86 13.78
C ASN A 210 -3.03 18.16 14.90
N ASN A 211 -2.92 18.71 16.12
CA ASN A 211 -3.45 18.14 17.36
C ASN A 211 -4.92 18.51 17.61
N ALA A 212 -5.71 18.83 16.57
CA ALA A 212 -7.13 19.06 16.76
C ALA A 212 -7.79 17.73 17.17
N ALA A 213 -8.52 17.75 18.28
CA ALA A 213 -9.12 16.55 18.87
C ALA A 213 -9.92 15.76 17.81
N LEU A 214 -9.54 14.49 17.62
CA LEU A 214 -10.16 13.55 16.70
C LEU A 214 -10.10 13.91 15.21
N GLN A 215 -9.34 14.93 14.79
CA GLN A 215 -9.35 15.36 13.39
C GLN A 215 -8.94 14.23 12.44
N TYR A 216 -7.88 13.48 12.76
CA TYR A 216 -7.45 12.33 11.97
C TYR A 216 -8.50 11.22 11.92
N TYR A 217 -9.15 10.90 13.05
CA TYR A 217 -10.21 9.90 13.08
C TYR A 217 -11.48 10.33 12.31
N ARG A 218 -11.60 11.62 11.98
CA ARG A 218 -12.66 12.17 11.13
C ARG A 218 -12.27 12.28 9.66
N GLN A 219 -11.04 11.92 9.26
CA GLN A 219 -10.59 12.09 7.88
C GLN A 219 -11.31 11.15 6.88
N ARG A 220 -12.14 10.20 7.35
CA ARG A 220 -13.02 9.35 6.51
C ARG A 220 -12.32 8.85 5.23
N GLU A 221 -11.03 8.52 5.37
CA GLU A 221 -10.17 8.20 4.25
C GLU A 221 -10.37 6.73 3.86
N TRP A 222 -10.47 6.49 2.56
CA TRP A 222 -10.45 5.16 1.96
C TRP A 222 -9.24 5.05 1.05
N ARG A 223 -8.66 3.86 0.95
CA ARG A 223 -7.48 3.62 0.13
C ARG A 223 -7.66 2.42 -0.77
N VAL A 224 -7.03 2.46 -1.93
CA VAL A 224 -6.62 1.25 -2.63
C VAL A 224 -5.15 1.04 -2.30
N ALA A 225 -4.82 -0.11 -1.72
CA ALA A 225 -3.44 -0.45 -1.36
C ALA A 225 -2.72 -1.18 -2.49
N GLY A 226 -1.42 -0.93 -2.60
CA GLY A 226 -0.53 -1.75 -3.41
C GLY A 226 -0.17 -3.08 -2.76
N ASN A 227 0.51 -3.94 -3.54
CA ASN A 227 0.97 -5.27 -3.15
C ASN A 227 -0.16 -6.21 -2.69
N VAL A 228 -1.38 -5.99 -3.20
CA VAL A 228 -2.53 -6.89 -2.99
C VAL A 228 -2.69 -7.76 -4.23
N ALA A 229 -2.88 -9.06 -4.01
CA ALA A 229 -3.27 -10.00 -5.05
C ALA A 229 -4.68 -10.54 -4.73
N VAL A 230 -5.52 -10.65 -5.75
CA VAL A 230 -6.85 -11.25 -5.64
C VAL A 230 -6.86 -12.48 -6.54
N CYS A 231 -7.16 -13.65 -5.97
CA CYS A 231 -7.12 -14.92 -6.71
C CYS A 231 -5.78 -15.16 -7.43
N ASP A 232 -4.67 -14.85 -6.75
CA ASP A 232 -3.30 -14.94 -7.26
C ASP A 232 -2.97 -14.00 -8.44
N GLU A 233 -3.86 -13.05 -8.78
CA GLU A 233 -3.61 -12.01 -9.75
C GLU A 233 -3.15 -10.72 -9.07
N GLU A 234 -1.98 -10.21 -9.46
CA GLU A 234 -1.44 -8.94 -8.96
C GLU A 234 -2.32 -7.78 -9.46
N MET A 235 -2.88 -6.99 -8.53
CA MET A 235 -3.75 -5.85 -8.88
C MET A 235 -2.98 -4.64 -9.42
N MET A 236 -1.66 -4.69 -9.41
CA MET A 236 -0.79 -3.59 -9.85
C MET A 236 -0.02 -3.97 -11.10
N HIS A 237 0.11 -3.00 -11.99
CA HIS A 237 1.03 -3.09 -13.11
C HIS A 237 2.29 -2.28 -12.83
N VAL A 238 3.42 -2.83 -13.25
CA VAL A 238 4.68 -2.09 -13.26
C VAL A 238 4.54 -0.94 -14.29
N PRO A 239 4.86 0.31 -13.92
CA PRO A 239 4.87 1.42 -14.86
C PRO A 239 5.69 1.10 -16.11
N SER A 240 5.14 1.41 -17.28
CA SER A 240 5.88 1.28 -18.54
C SER A 240 7.00 2.32 -18.62
N ALA A 241 8.03 2.09 -19.44
CA ALA A 241 9.09 3.07 -19.65
C ALA A 241 8.53 4.43 -20.15
N ALA A 242 7.56 4.39 -21.07
CA ALA A 242 6.89 5.60 -21.55
C ALA A 242 6.15 6.38 -20.45
N LEU A 243 5.50 5.67 -19.50
CA LEU A 243 4.89 6.32 -18.35
C LEU A 243 5.96 6.93 -17.43
N ILE A 244 7.04 6.19 -17.16
CA ILE A 244 8.17 6.68 -16.34
C ILE A 244 8.75 7.97 -16.94
N ASP A 245 9.00 8.00 -18.25
CA ASP A 245 9.55 9.18 -18.93
C ASP A 245 8.60 10.38 -18.81
N ARG A 246 7.29 10.19 -19.00
CA ARG A 246 6.29 11.25 -18.81
C ARG A 246 6.22 11.73 -17.36
N LEU A 247 6.32 10.82 -16.38
CA LEU A 247 6.34 11.17 -14.96
C LEU A 247 7.58 11.98 -14.58
N LEU A 248 8.75 11.64 -15.13
CA LEU A 248 10.00 12.37 -14.89
C LEU A 248 10.00 13.77 -15.52
N VAL A 249 9.32 13.96 -16.67
CA VAL A 249 9.11 15.30 -17.23
C VAL A 249 8.18 16.12 -16.35
N LEU A 250 7.14 15.49 -15.80
CA LEU A 250 6.15 16.13 -14.94
C LEU A 250 6.74 16.55 -13.58
N ASP A 251 7.52 15.66 -12.97
CA ASP A 251 8.19 15.83 -11.70
C ASP A 251 9.49 15.02 -11.71
N ALA A 252 10.60 15.69 -12.01
CA ALA A 252 11.92 15.08 -12.06
C ALA A 252 12.35 14.47 -10.71
N ASP A 253 11.76 14.95 -9.60
CA ASP A 253 12.03 14.44 -8.27
C ASP A 253 11.14 13.26 -7.87
N PHE A 254 10.15 12.92 -8.69
CA PHE A 254 9.16 11.90 -8.39
C PHE A 254 9.80 10.53 -8.10
N LEU A 255 10.82 10.16 -8.88
CA LEU A 255 11.56 8.90 -8.71
C LEU A 255 12.89 9.05 -7.97
N THR A 256 13.39 10.29 -7.79
CA THR A 256 14.68 10.52 -7.09
C THR A 256 14.48 10.73 -5.58
N GLY A 257 13.29 11.15 -5.15
CA GLY A 257 13.03 11.48 -3.76
C GLY A 257 12.85 10.25 -2.87
N ARG A 258 13.90 9.81 -2.14
CA ARG A 258 13.90 8.86 -1.00
C ARG A 258 13.19 7.49 -1.15
N PHE A 259 12.40 7.29 -2.19
CA PHE A 259 11.75 6.06 -2.54
C PHE A 259 12.67 5.36 -3.52
N LEU A 260 13.64 4.62 -2.99
CA LEU A 260 14.26 3.60 -3.80
C LEU A 260 13.10 2.72 -4.28
N LEU A 261 12.80 2.74 -5.58
CA LEU A 261 12.09 1.63 -6.21
C LEU A 261 12.79 0.39 -5.66
N PRO A 262 12.07 -0.59 -5.08
CA PRO A 262 12.75 -1.79 -4.66
C PRO A 262 13.53 -2.25 -5.87
N VAL A 263 14.86 -2.33 -5.71
CA VAL A 263 15.67 -3.06 -6.67
C VAL A 263 14.98 -4.41 -6.67
N LYS A 264 14.27 -4.73 -7.75
CA LYS A 264 13.68 -6.04 -7.89
C LYS A 264 14.84 -6.98 -7.63
N SER A 265 14.80 -7.72 -6.52
CA SER A 265 15.23 -9.11 -6.62
C SER A 265 14.52 -9.59 -7.88
N PRO A 266 15.25 -9.98 -8.95
CA PRO A 266 14.63 -10.35 -10.21
C PRO A 266 13.46 -11.26 -9.89
N PRO A 267 12.29 -11.13 -10.55
CA PRO A 267 11.17 -12.03 -10.30
C PRO A 267 11.75 -13.44 -10.42
N THR A 268 11.94 -14.13 -9.29
CA THR A 268 12.81 -15.30 -9.29
C THR A 268 12.18 -16.41 -10.12
N HIS A 269 10.88 -16.34 -10.41
CA HIS A 269 10.22 -17.07 -11.47
C HIS A 269 9.09 -16.23 -12.10
N PRO A 270 8.83 -16.37 -13.42
CA PRO A 270 7.54 -16.00 -13.97
C PRO A 270 6.48 -16.81 -13.23
N PHE A 271 5.37 -16.17 -12.83
CA PHE A 271 4.17 -16.90 -12.47
C PHE A 271 3.88 -17.83 -13.65
N THR A 272 4.12 -19.12 -13.46
CA THR A 272 3.75 -20.10 -14.47
C THR A 272 2.24 -20.12 -14.39
N ALA A 273 1.59 -19.42 -15.31
CA ALA A 273 0.16 -19.54 -15.54
C ALA A 273 -0.13 -21.04 -15.58
N CYS A 274 -0.79 -21.54 -14.55
CA CYS A 274 -1.31 -22.89 -14.56
C CYS A 274 -2.42 -22.84 -15.62
N LEU A 275 -2.06 -23.14 -16.88
CA LEU A 275 -2.99 -23.43 -17.97
C LEU A 275 -3.73 -24.73 -17.60
N ARG A 276 -4.63 -24.64 -16.63
CA ARG A 276 -5.73 -25.59 -16.53
C ARG A 276 -6.73 -25.18 -17.60
N SER A 277 -6.83 -26.02 -18.61
CA SER A 277 -7.95 -26.08 -19.54
C SER A 277 -9.26 -26.03 -18.75
N ALA A 278 -9.85 -24.84 -18.64
CA ALA A 278 -11.23 -24.64 -18.25
C ALA A 278 -12.04 -24.56 -19.55
N SER A 279 -12.40 -25.74 -20.07
CA SER A 279 -13.61 -25.83 -20.88
C SER A 279 -14.79 -25.55 -19.93
N SER A 280 -15.58 -24.55 -20.29
CA SER A 280 -16.87 -24.15 -19.69
C SER A 280 -16.86 -23.65 -18.24
N ILE A 281 -16.61 -22.34 -18.03
CA ILE A 281 -17.44 -21.48 -17.15
C ILE A 281 -17.54 -20.11 -17.83
N GLY A 282 -18.76 -19.58 -17.91
CA GLY A 282 -19.16 -18.48 -18.81
C GLY A 282 -18.76 -17.07 -18.38
N ALA A 283 -18.64 -16.25 -19.42
CA ALA A 283 -18.95 -14.82 -19.54
C ALA A 283 -18.73 -13.90 -18.32
N GLY A 284 -17.74 -13.02 -18.43
CA GLY A 284 -17.64 -11.83 -17.59
C GLY A 284 -16.32 -11.05 -17.67
N CYS A 285 -15.64 -11.00 -18.82
CA CYS A 285 -14.53 -10.06 -19.02
C CYS A 285 -15.09 -8.63 -19.01
N PHE A 286 -14.75 -7.85 -17.98
CA PHE A 286 -14.96 -6.41 -17.98
C PHE A 286 -14.07 -5.77 -19.04
N THR A 287 -14.67 -5.40 -20.16
CA THR A 287 -14.13 -4.42 -21.09
C THR A 287 -14.53 -3.01 -20.62
N ASN A 288 -13.57 -2.08 -20.69
CA ASN A 288 -13.71 -0.62 -20.63
C ASN A 288 -15.08 -0.08 -20.20
N SER A 289 -15.28 0.10 -18.90
CA SER A 289 -16.31 1.01 -18.40
C SER A 289 -15.85 2.44 -18.68
N THR A 290 -16.44 3.07 -19.68
CA THR A 290 -16.43 4.51 -19.87
C THR A 290 -16.86 5.19 -18.58
N ALA A 291 -15.91 5.80 -17.87
CA ALA A 291 -16.22 6.79 -16.85
C ALA A 291 -16.86 7.98 -17.57
N SER A 292 -18.15 8.18 -17.36
CA SER A 292 -18.86 9.38 -17.79
C SER A 292 -18.27 10.56 -17.02
N VAL A 293 -17.44 11.36 -17.70
CA VAL A 293 -16.91 12.62 -17.18
C VAL A 293 -18.07 13.61 -17.10
N LEU A 294 -18.57 13.86 -15.88
CA LEU A 294 -19.49 14.94 -15.61
C LEU A 294 -18.69 16.26 -15.51
N SER A 295 -19.15 17.28 -16.23
CA SER A 295 -18.59 18.62 -16.29
C SER A 295 -18.92 19.43 -15.03
N ILE A 296 -17.95 20.24 -14.56
CA ILE A 296 -18.15 21.43 -13.72
C ILE A 296 -17.22 22.49 -14.34
N GLY A 297 -17.63 23.69 -14.79
CA GLY A 297 -18.72 24.56 -14.36
C GLY A 297 -18.12 25.79 -13.68
N TYR A 298 -17.52 26.72 -14.44
CA TYR A 298 -16.96 27.95 -13.90
C TYR A 298 -18.09 28.94 -13.55
N GLY A 299 -18.31 29.18 -12.26
CA GLY A 299 -18.93 30.41 -11.76
C GLY A 299 -17.82 31.45 -11.55
N ALA A 300 -17.99 32.63 -12.18
CA ALA A 300 -17.14 33.80 -12.01
C ALA A 300 -17.34 34.46 -10.64
#